data_AF-A0A3B9QCC7-F1
#
_entry.id   AF-A0A3B9QCC7-F1
#
_cell.length_a   1.000
_cell.length_b   1.000
_cell.length_c   1.000
_cell.angle_alpha   90.00
_cell.angle_beta   90.00
_cell.angle_gamma   90.00
#
_symmetry.space_group_name_H-M   'P 1'
#
loop_
_entity.id
_entity.type
_entity.pdbx_description
1 polymer ?
#
loop_
_entity_poly.entity_id
_entity_poly.type
_entity_poly.pdbx_seq_one_letter_code
_entity_poly.pdbx_strand_id
1 'polypeptide(L)'
;MRNDDRYRGDSRVGDMSYRDDMLYKIDEIRKRTNATYEAARLALERASGDVVEALVELEKTSAQREIIKVKGPDLVRTVSDLIRRGNASRIIVRSGDHVVADIPVTIGVVATVFAPWLAVLGSVALMLSTWTVEIERPLDENGQ
;
A
#
# COMPACT_ATOMS: atom_id res chain seq x y z
N MET A 1 -18.93 59.73 -23.75
CA MET A 1 -17.95 59.62 -22.65
C MET A 1 -17.79 58.15 -22.31
N ARG A 2 -16.52 57.76 -22.19
CA ARG A 2 -15.88 56.46 -21.99
C ARG A 2 -16.72 55.35 -21.32
N ASN A 3 -16.82 54.20 -22.02
CA ASN A 3 -17.08 52.88 -21.45
C ASN A 3 -15.92 52.52 -20.51
N ASP A 4 -16.16 52.17 -19.26
CA ASP A 4 -15.20 51.44 -18.41
C ASP A 4 -15.96 50.89 -17.20
N ASP A 5 -16.53 49.67 -17.29
CA ASP A 5 -17.07 48.96 -16.10
C ASP A 5 -17.30 47.45 -16.31
N ARG A 6 -16.61 46.80 -17.27
CA ARG A 6 -16.95 45.42 -17.67
C ARG A 6 -15.77 44.46 -17.71
N TYR A 7 -14.95 44.36 -16.67
CA TYR A 7 -14.15 43.16 -16.38
C TYR A 7 -13.92 42.99 -14.86
N ARG A 8 -14.99 42.63 -14.14
CA ARG A 8 -14.87 42.04 -12.80
C ARG A 8 -14.70 40.53 -13.01
N GLY A 9 -13.46 40.08 -13.14
CA GLY A 9 -13.13 38.65 -13.27
C GLY A 9 -13.65 37.90 -12.04
N ASP A 10 -14.64 37.03 -12.26
CA ASP A 10 -15.24 36.21 -11.21
C ASP A 10 -14.25 35.13 -10.79
N SER A 11 -13.69 35.26 -9.58
CA SER A 11 -12.74 34.31 -9.00
C SER A 11 -13.29 32.88 -8.90
N ARG A 12 -14.61 32.70 -9.03
CA ARG A 12 -15.27 31.39 -9.04
C ARG A 12 -14.96 30.56 -10.28
N VAL A 13 -14.67 31.19 -11.43
CA VAL A 13 -14.41 30.48 -12.69
C VAL A 13 -13.05 29.80 -12.66
N GLY A 14 -12.04 30.46 -12.07
CA GLY A 14 -10.70 29.88 -11.91
C GLY A 14 -10.68 28.68 -10.96
N ASP A 15 -11.43 28.74 -9.87
CA ASP A 15 -11.54 27.66 -8.88
C ASP A 15 -12.29 26.43 -9.44
N MET A 16 -13.24 26.63 -10.35
CA MET A 16 -13.97 25.53 -11.00
C MET A 16 -13.08 24.82 -12.03
N SER A 17 -12.37 25.58 -12.87
CA SER A 17 -11.43 25.03 -13.84
C SER A 17 -10.29 24.26 -13.17
N TYR A 18 -9.84 24.70 -11.99
CA TYR A 18 -8.79 24.03 -11.22
C TYR A 18 -9.27 22.70 -10.63
N ARG A 19 -10.52 22.64 -10.14
CA ARG A 19 -11.12 21.41 -9.62
C ARG A 19 -11.35 20.36 -10.70
N ASP A 20 -11.79 20.77 -11.89
CA ASP A 20 -11.99 19.87 -13.02
C ASP A 20 -10.66 19.26 -13.51
N ASP A 21 -9.58 20.06 -13.55
CA ASP A 21 -8.23 19.56 -13.88
C ASP A 21 -7.72 18.54 -12.85
N MET A 22 -7.91 18.81 -11.56
CA MET A 22 -7.51 17.91 -10.48
C MET A 22 -8.30 16.59 -10.52
N LEU A 23 -9.61 16.66 -10.77
CA LEU A 23 -10.46 15.48 -10.94
C LEU A 23 -10.02 14.63 -12.14
N TYR A 24 -9.76 15.28 -13.28
CA TYR A 24 -9.27 14.61 -14.48
C TYR A 24 -7.96 13.85 -14.24
N LYS A 25 -6.99 14.50 -13.58
CA LYS A 25 -5.70 13.88 -13.24
C LYS A 25 -5.84 12.70 -12.28
N ILE A 26 -6.67 12.82 -11.26
CA ILE A 26 -6.95 11.74 -10.31
C ILE A 26 -7.59 10.55 -11.03
N ASP A 27 -8.57 10.78 -11.90
CA ASP A 27 -9.21 9.71 -12.66
C ASP A 27 -8.25 9.05 -13.66
N GLU A 28 -7.36 9.80 -14.29
CA GLU A 28 -6.34 9.25 -15.19
C GLU A 28 -5.37 8.33 -14.43
N ILE A 29 -4.93 8.74 -13.23
CA ILE A 29 -4.09 7.92 -12.37
C ILE A 29 -4.80 6.62 -11.98
N ARG A 30 -6.07 6.68 -11.58
CA ARG A 30 -6.88 5.51 -11.18
C ARG A 30 -7.27 4.59 -12.35
N LYS A 31 -7.22 5.07 -13.59
CA LYS A 31 -7.41 4.22 -14.77
C LYS A 31 -6.17 3.40 -15.07
N ARG A 32 -4.98 4.00 -14.86
CA ARG A 32 -3.68 3.38 -15.15
C ARG A 32 -3.14 2.54 -13.99
N THR A 33 -3.60 2.84 -12.79
CA THR A 33 -3.25 2.13 -11.55
C THR A 33 -4.51 1.57 -10.92
N ASN A 34 -4.41 0.57 -10.06
CA ASN A 34 -5.56 0.13 -9.26
C ASN A 34 -5.71 0.95 -7.94
N ALA A 35 -5.27 2.21 -7.94
CA ALA A 35 -5.25 3.06 -6.76
C ALA A 35 -6.64 3.55 -6.36
N THR A 36 -6.85 3.75 -5.05
CA THR A 36 -8.04 4.43 -4.55
C THR A 36 -8.00 5.92 -4.90
N TYR A 37 -9.15 6.59 -4.87
CA TYR A 37 -9.22 8.04 -5.11
C TYR A 37 -8.35 8.84 -4.12
N GLU A 38 -8.34 8.40 -2.86
CA GLU A 38 -7.50 8.98 -1.81
C GLU A 38 -6.01 8.78 -2.11
N ALA A 39 -5.59 7.56 -2.48
CA ALA A 39 -4.20 7.29 -2.83
C ALA A 39 -3.75 8.10 -4.05
N ALA A 40 -4.59 8.18 -5.08
CA ALA A 40 -4.32 8.96 -6.28
C ALA A 40 -4.24 10.48 -6.00
N ARG A 41 -5.11 11.01 -5.14
CA ARG A 41 -5.05 12.41 -4.70
C ARG A 41 -3.76 12.70 -3.94
N LEU A 42 -3.40 11.86 -2.96
CA LEU A 42 -2.21 12.06 -2.13
C LEU A 42 -0.93 12.00 -2.97
N ALA A 43 -0.84 11.06 -3.91
CA ALA A 43 0.28 10.97 -4.84
C ALA A 43 0.37 12.22 -5.73
N LEU A 44 -0.75 12.71 -6.25
CA LEU A 44 -0.77 13.92 -7.06
C LEU A 44 -0.38 15.18 -6.25
N GLU A 45 -0.78 15.27 -4.98
CA GLU A 45 -0.38 16.36 -4.08
C GLU A 45 1.13 16.35 -3.80
N ARG A 46 1.72 15.17 -3.57
CA ARG A 46 3.17 15.01 -3.34
C ARG A 46 4.00 15.23 -4.59
N ALA A 47 3.48 14.80 -5.73
CA ALA A 47 4.02 15.06 -7.05
C ALA A 47 3.79 16.51 -7.53
N SER A 48 3.26 17.40 -6.68
CA SER A 48 3.01 18.81 -7.01
C SER A 48 2.15 19.01 -8.27
N GLY A 49 1.21 18.08 -8.53
CA GLY A 49 0.31 18.12 -9.68
C GLY A 49 0.83 17.43 -10.95
N ASP A 50 2.02 16.83 -10.91
CA ASP A 50 2.57 16.04 -12.02
C ASP A 50 2.00 14.60 -12.01
N VAL A 51 1.29 14.24 -13.07
CA VAL A 51 0.65 12.93 -13.21
C VAL A 51 1.66 11.81 -13.38
N VAL A 52 2.76 12.06 -14.11
CA VAL A 52 3.78 11.05 -14.37
C VAL A 52 4.53 10.75 -13.07
N GLU A 53 4.94 11.79 -12.34
CA GLU A 53 5.60 11.60 -11.04
C GLU A 53 4.65 10.94 -10.02
N ALA A 54 3.36 11.30 -10.02
CA ALA A 54 2.36 10.63 -9.17
C ALA A 54 2.19 9.15 -9.51
N LEU A 55 2.22 8.79 -10.80
CA LEU A 55 2.20 7.38 -11.24
C LEU A 55 3.46 6.65 -10.77
N VAL A 56 4.63 7.25 -10.92
CA VAL A 56 5.91 6.69 -10.45
C VAL A 56 5.92 6.54 -8.93
N GLU A 57 5.40 7.52 -8.18
CA GLU A 57 5.30 7.44 -6.72
C GLU A 57 4.33 6.34 -6.29
N LEU A 58 3.18 6.22 -6.97
CA LEU A 58 2.23 5.14 -6.72
C LEU A 58 2.81 3.78 -7.07
N GLU A 59 3.56 3.66 -8.17
CA GLU A 59 4.28 2.43 -8.48
C GLU A 59 5.28 2.11 -7.38
N LYS A 60 6.13 3.05 -6.96
CA LYS A 60 7.09 2.90 -5.84
C LYS A 60 6.42 2.54 -4.51
N THR A 61 5.23 3.08 -4.26
CA THR A 61 4.45 2.86 -3.03
C THR A 61 3.54 1.64 -3.12
N SER A 62 3.33 1.10 -4.32
CA SER A 62 2.63 -0.17 -4.54
C SER A 62 3.50 -1.28 -4.00
N ALA A 63 3.45 -1.49 -2.69
CA ALA A 63 4.06 -2.65 -2.08
C ALA A 63 3.53 -3.89 -2.82
N GLN A 64 4.42 -4.66 -3.45
CA GLN A 64 3.99 -5.86 -4.15
C GLN A 64 3.38 -6.79 -3.10
N ARG A 65 2.06 -6.93 -3.15
CA ARG A 65 1.32 -7.82 -2.25
C ARG A 65 1.40 -9.24 -2.81
N GLU A 66 2.27 -10.05 -2.24
CA GLU A 66 2.33 -11.49 -2.53
C GLU A 66 1.44 -12.25 -1.56
N ILE A 67 0.63 -13.17 -2.08
CA ILE A 67 -0.21 -14.06 -1.26
C ILE A 67 0.32 -15.47 -1.40
N ILE A 68 0.84 -16.03 -0.30
CA ILE A 68 1.35 -17.39 -0.24
C ILE A 68 0.41 -18.24 0.61
N LYS A 69 -0.08 -19.35 0.06
CA LYS A 69 -0.80 -20.36 0.84
C LYS A 69 0.21 -21.33 1.45
N VAL A 70 0.17 -21.47 2.76
CA VAL A 70 1.12 -22.27 3.53
C VAL A 70 0.36 -23.30 4.36
N LYS A 71 0.86 -24.53 4.41
CA LYS A 71 0.33 -25.54 5.32
C LYS A 71 0.77 -25.19 6.75
N GLY A 72 -0.07 -25.48 7.75
CA GLY A 72 0.22 -25.18 9.16
C GLY A 72 1.63 -25.53 9.67
N PRO A 73 2.19 -26.72 9.37
CA PRO A 73 3.53 -27.09 9.81
C PRO A 73 4.64 -26.20 9.23
N ASP A 74 4.42 -25.65 8.03
CA ASP A 74 5.40 -24.83 7.31
C ASP A 74 5.24 -23.34 7.61
N LEU A 75 4.10 -22.91 8.18
CA LEU A 75 3.76 -21.51 8.43
C LEU A 75 4.87 -20.76 9.19
N VAL A 76 5.31 -21.33 10.32
CA VAL A 76 6.35 -20.73 11.17
C VAL A 76 7.67 -20.59 10.39
N ARG A 77 8.02 -21.61 9.60
CA ARG A 77 9.25 -21.61 8.80
C ARG A 77 9.19 -20.52 7.73
N THR A 78 8.09 -20.46 6.98
CA THR A 78 7.89 -19.46 5.91
C THR A 78 7.94 -18.04 6.46
N VAL A 79 7.21 -17.74 7.54
CA VAL A 79 7.22 -16.41 8.18
C VAL A 79 8.63 -16.07 8.67
N SER A 80 9.31 -17.02 9.34
CA SER A 80 10.66 -16.80 9.85
C SER A 80 11.69 -16.56 8.74
N ASP A 81 11.55 -17.24 7.60
CA ASP A 81 12.44 -17.05 6.45
C ASP A 81 12.19 -15.72 5.74
N LEU A 82 10.94 -15.27 5.61
CA LEU A 82 10.60 -13.96 5.06
C LEU A 82 11.23 -12.82 5.88
N ILE A 83 11.17 -12.95 7.21
CA ILE A 83 11.77 -11.99 8.13
C ILE A 83 13.30 -12.01 8.02
N ARG A 84 13.92 -13.21 8.07
CA ARG A 84 15.38 -13.35 8.00
C ARG A 84 15.97 -12.78 6.72
N ARG A 85 15.26 -12.94 5.60
CA ARG A 85 15.69 -12.42 4.31
C ARG A 85 15.52 -10.90 4.22
N GLY A 86 14.68 -10.30 5.07
CA GLY A 86 14.33 -8.87 4.96
C GLY A 86 13.45 -8.56 3.75
N ASN A 87 12.88 -9.60 3.11
CA ASN A 87 12.15 -9.50 1.85
C ASN A 87 10.67 -9.13 2.05
N ALA A 88 10.30 -8.59 3.21
CA ALA A 88 8.95 -8.20 3.55
C ALA A 88 9.04 -6.95 4.44
N SER A 89 8.21 -5.94 4.19
CA SER A 89 8.01 -4.80 5.09
C SER A 89 6.86 -5.06 6.06
N ARG A 90 5.89 -5.89 5.66
CA ARG A 90 4.75 -6.32 6.48
C ARG A 90 4.34 -7.75 6.15
N ILE A 91 4.02 -8.52 7.18
CA ILE A 91 3.53 -9.90 7.07
C ILE A 91 2.17 -10.00 7.76
N ILE A 92 1.16 -10.42 7.01
CA ILE A 92 -0.20 -10.63 7.52
C ILE A 92 -0.51 -12.13 7.41
N VAL A 93 -0.83 -12.77 8.53
CA VAL A 93 -1.19 -14.18 8.60
C VAL A 93 -2.70 -14.30 8.79
N ARG A 94 -3.37 -15.04 7.91
CA ARG A 94 -4.81 -15.29 7.95
C ARG A 94 -5.15 -16.78 8.06
N SER A 95 -6.24 -17.06 8.75
CA SER A 95 -6.93 -18.35 8.76
C SER A 95 -8.36 -18.15 8.26
N GLY A 96 -8.66 -18.65 7.06
CA GLY A 96 -9.90 -18.29 6.36
C GLY A 96 -10.02 -16.77 6.19
N ASP A 97 -11.13 -16.21 6.69
CA ASP A 97 -11.44 -14.77 6.62
C ASP A 97 -10.88 -13.94 7.79
N HIS A 98 -10.23 -14.58 8.77
CA HIS A 98 -9.73 -13.90 9.97
C HIS A 98 -8.24 -13.60 9.89
N VAL A 99 -7.86 -12.36 10.21
CA VAL A 99 -6.46 -11.97 10.44
C VAL A 99 -6.04 -12.44 11.81
N VAL A 100 -5.04 -13.32 11.86
CA VAL A 100 -4.52 -13.92 13.09
C VAL A 100 -3.26 -13.21 13.56
N ALA A 101 -2.45 -12.68 12.63
CA ALA A 101 -1.32 -11.83 12.96
C ALA A 101 -1.10 -10.77 11.86
N ASP A 102 -0.68 -9.58 12.27
CA ASP A 102 -0.30 -8.48 11.40
C ASP A 102 0.98 -7.86 11.95
N ILE A 103 2.06 -7.98 11.19
CA ILE A 103 3.41 -7.81 11.70
C ILE A 103 4.21 -6.87 10.80
N PRO A 104 4.59 -5.67 11.28
CA PRO A 104 5.58 -4.84 10.62
C PRO A 104 6.97 -5.46 10.80
N VAL A 105 7.67 -5.74 9.70
CA VAL A 105 9.01 -6.34 9.69
C VAL A 105 10.08 -5.24 9.78
N THR A 106 9.99 -4.43 10.84
CA THR A 106 11.01 -3.43 11.15
C THR A 106 12.02 -4.06 12.11
N ILE A 107 13.31 -4.01 11.80
CA ILE A 107 14.41 -4.68 12.53
C ILE A 107 14.35 -4.43 14.06
N GLY A 108 13.81 -3.29 14.52
CA GLY A 108 13.66 -2.95 15.94
C GLY A 108 12.40 -3.46 16.66
N VAL A 109 11.33 -3.85 15.95
CA VAL A 109 10.04 -4.27 16.54
C VAL A 109 9.90 -5.80 16.57
N VAL A 110 10.54 -6.49 15.63
CA VAL A 110 10.45 -7.95 15.46
C VAL A 110 11.01 -8.69 16.70
N ALA A 111 12.09 -8.22 17.33
CA ALA A 111 12.74 -8.95 18.43
C ALA A 111 11.90 -9.01 19.73
N THR A 112 11.08 -8.00 20.00
CA THR A 112 10.36 -7.85 21.29
C THR A 112 8.96 -8.46 21.28
N VAL A 113 8.31 -8.54 20.11
CA VAL A 113 6.91 -9.00 19.98
C VAL A 113 6.80 -10.45 19.50
N PHE A 114 7.81 -11.01 18.81
CA PHE A 114 7.67 -12.32 18.17
C PHE A 114 7.78 -13.55 19.09
N ALA A 115 8.59 -13.50 20.15
CA ALA A 115 8.86 -14.69 20.95
C ALA A 115 7.58 -15.29 21.60
N PRO A 116 6.64 -14.50 22.14
CA PRO A 116 5.43 -15.03 22.74
C PRO A 116 4.44 -15.68 21.76
N TRP A 117 4.28 -15.15 20.54
CA TRP A 117 3.30 -15.68 19.58
C TRP A 117 3.77 -16.93 18.84
N LEU A 118 5.07 -17.04 18.53
CA LEU A 118 5.61 -18.26 17.93
C LEU A 118 5.48 -19.48 18.85
N ALA A 119 5.53 -19.27 20.16
CA ALA A 119 5.36 -20.34 21.15
C ALA A 119 3.92 -20.90 21.20
N VAL A 120 2.91 -20.15 20.73
CA VAL A 120 1.49 -20.54 20.74
C VAL A 120 1.12 -21.44 19.56
N LEU A 121 1.92 -21.45 18.48
CA LEU A 121 1.67 -22.20 17.24
C LEU A 121 1.99 -23.71 17.32
N GLY A 122 1.75 -24.34 18.48
CA GLY A 122 2.04 -25.77 18.74
C GLY A 122 0.81 -26.69 18.76
N SER A 123 -0.37 -26.23 18.33
CA SER A 123 -1.62 -27.01 18.43
C SER A 123 -1.88 -27.90 17.21
N VAL A 124 -2.52 -29.07 17.41
CA VAL A 124 -2.93 -30.00 16.33
C VAL A 124 -3.85 -29.32 15.30
N ALA A 125 -4.65 -28.35 15.74
CA ALA A 125 -5.49 -27.53 14.86
C ALA A 125 -4.67 -26.75 13.83
N LEU A 126 -3.44 -26.34 14.16
CA LEU A 126 -2.55 -25.69 13.22
C LEU A 126 -2.17 -26.63 12.09
N MET A 127 -1.76 -27.87 12.39
CA MET A 127 -1.26 -28.85 11.42
C MET A 127 -2.28 -29.19 10.32
N LEU A 128 -3.57 -29.21 10.66
CA LEU A 128 -4.65 -29.54 9.73
C LEU A 128 -5.14 -28.33 8.90
N SER A 129 -4.73 -27.12 9.26
CA SER A 129 -5.24 -25.89 8.66
C SER A 129 -4.35 -25.38 7.53
N THR A 130 -4.97 -24.86 6.47
CA THR A 130 -4.31 -24.05 5.44
C THR A 130 -4.36 -22.59 5.82
N TRP A 131 -3.20 -21.93 5.77
CA TRP A 131 -3.01 -20.55 6.15
C TRP A 131 -2.67 -19.70 4.94
N THR A 132 -3.11 -18.45 4.95
CA THR A 132 -2.77 -17.48 3.92
C THR A 132 -1.83 -16.45 4.51
N VAL A 133 -0.64 -16.34 3.95
CA VAL A 133 0.35 -15.33 4.34
C VAL A 133 0.35 -14.27 3.24
N GLU A 134 -0.03 -13.05 3.60
CA GLU A 134 0.15 -11.88 2.72
C GLU A 134 1.42 -11.15 3.10
N ILE A 135 2.19 -10.80 2.09
CA ILE A 135 3.49 -10.15 2.20
C ILE A 135 3.39 -8.86 1.44
N GLU A 136 3.71 -7.75 2.08
CA GLU A 136 3.98 -6.49 1.38
C GLU A 136 5.49 -6.37 1.25
N ARG A 137 5.99 -6.30 0.00
CA ARG A 137 7.40 -6.03 -0.29
C ARG A 137 7.59 -4.56 -0.63
N PRO A 138 8.60 -3.86 -0.07
CA PRO A 138 9.07 -2.62 -0.68
C PRO A 138 9.65 -2.97 -2.06
N LEU A 139 9.42 -2.13 -3.07
CA LEU A 139 10.03 -2.33 -4.39
C LEU A 139 11.56 -2.28 -4.26
N ASP A 140 12.20 -3.35 -4.71
CA ASP A 140 13.65 -3.45 -4.80
C ASP A 140 14.15 -2.34 -5.75
N GLU A 141 14.97 -1.41 -5.27
CA GLU A 141 15.71 -0.43 -6.10
C GLU A 141 16.83 -1.09 -6.94
N ASN A 142 16.71 -2.37 -7.30
CA ASN A 142 17.66 -3.05 -8.17
C ASN A 142 16.91 -3.82 -9.24
N GLY A 143 16.61 -3.13 -10.33
CA GLY A 143 16.48 -3.78 -11.63
C GLY A 143 17.84 -4.20 -12.14
N GLN A 144 18.46 -5.23 -11.53
CA GLN A 144 19.42 -6.19 -12.10
C GLN A 144 19.50 -7.45 -11.22
#